data_AF-A0A968P6A6-F1
#
_entry.id   AF-A0A968P6A6-F1
#
_cell.length_a   1.000
_cell.length_b   1.000
_cell.length_c   1.000
_cell.angle_alpha   90.00
_cell.angle_beta   90.00
_cell.angle_gamma   90.00
#
_symmetry.space_group_name_H-M   'P 1'
#
loop_
_entity.id
_entity.type
_entity.pdbx_description
1 polymer ?
#
loop_
_entity_poly.entity_id
_entity_poly.type
_entity_poly.pdbx_seq_one_letter_code
_entity_poly.pdbx_strand_id
1 'polypeptide(L)'
;MALRSTAVEGRLAHAGEPLAGLEVRLVGLADSLVWAEVRTGADGRFRILHVPPGGYALTAGERTLRFLTVPGFQALDLGSFELEPGGF
;
A
#
# COMPACT_ATOMS: atom_id res chain seq x y z
N MET A 1 16.85 -21.54 0.58
CA MET A 1 15.42 -21.24 0.76
C MET A 1 15.27 -19.73 0.84
N ALA A 2 14.69 -19.08 -0.17
CA ALA A 2 14.49 -17.62 -0.16
C ALA A 2 13.08 -17.31 0.36
N LEU A 3 12.96 -16.72 1.55
CA LEU A 3 11.72 -16.08 1.96
C LEU A 3 11.51 -14.88 1.04
N ARG A 4 10.72 -15.06 -0.03
CA ARG A 4 10.28 -13.94 -0.87
C ARG A 4 9.09 -13.28 -0.19
N SER A 5 9.36 -12.41 0.76
CA SER A 5 8.37 -11.56 1.41
C SER A 5 7.91 -10.47 0.45
N THR A 6 6.61 -10.35 0.21
CA THR A 6 6.07 -9.20 -0.54
C THR A 6 6.10 -7.96 0.34
N ALA A 7 6.59 -6.86 -0.21
CA ALA A 7 6.56 -5.57 0.44
C ALA A 7 5.50 -4.69 -0.24
N VAL A 8 4.75 -3.95 0.57
CA VAL A 8 3.85 -2.89 0.10
C VAL A 8 4.55 -1.57 0.39
N GLU A 9 4.91 -0.86 -0.67
CA GLU A 9 5.63 0.41 -0.61
C GLU A 9 4.85 1.46 -1.37
N GLY A 10 4.88 2.69 -0.88
CA GLY A 10 4.17 3.79 -1.52
C GLY A 10 4.59 5.14 -0.99
N ARG A 11 4.09 6.19 -1.63
CA ARG A 11 4.27 7.58 -1.23
C ARG A 11 2.90 8.26 -1.16
N LEU A 12 2.62 8.90 -0.04
CA LEU A 12 1.44 9.74 0.14
C LEU A 12 1.80 11.21 -0.04
N ALA A 13 1.04 11.88 -0.88
CA ALA A 13 1.14 13.31 -1.10
C ALA A 13 -0.26 13.92 -1.27
N HIS A 14 -0.42 15.17 -0.85
CA HIS A 14 -1.64 15.94 -1.02
C HIS A 14 -1.29 17.28 -1.66
N ALA A 15 -1.92 17.63 -2.79
CA ALA A 15 -1.61 18.84 -3.54
C ALA A 15 -0.11 19.04 -3.89
N GLY A 16 0.64 17.94 -4.02
CA GLY A 16 2.08 17.95 -4.28
C GLY A 16 2.97 17.95 -3.03
N GLU A 17 2.40 18.18 -1.84
CA GLU A 17 3.13 18.12 -0.58
C GLU A 17 3.16 16.69 -0.02
N PRO A 18 4.33 16.16 0.35
CA PRO A 18 4.42 14.85 1.00
C PRO A 18 3.74 14.88 2.36
N LEU A 19 2.87 13.90 2.60
CA LEU A 19 2.19 13.77 3.90
C LEU A 19 3.05 12.93 4.84
N ALA A 20 3.80 13.60 5.72
CA ALA A 20 4.63 12.95 6.75
C ALA A 20 3.85 12.67 8.04
N GLY A 21 4.22 11.61 8.75
CA GLY A 21 3.65 11.26 10.06
C GLY A 21 2.22 10.72 10.02
N LEU A 22 1.67 10.49 8.82
CA LEU A 22 0.34 9.96 8.63
C LEU A 22 0.33 8.46 8.91
N GLU A 23 -0.66 8.02 9.66
CA GLU A 23 -0.83 6.60 10.00
C GLU A 23 -1.47 5.86 8.84
N VAL A 24 -0.73 4.91 8.27
CA VAL A 24 -1.13 4.06 7.17
C VAL A 24 -1.37 2.65 7.72
N ARG A 25 -2.56 2.13 7.47
CA ARG A 25 -2.94 0.77 7.87
C ARG A 25 -3.19 -0.08 6.64
N LEU A 26 -2.82 -1.34 6.76
CA LEU A 26 -3.15 -2.37 5.79
C LEU A 26 -4.17 -3.30 6.44
N VAL A 27 -5.41 -3.27 5.96
CA VAL A 27 -6.54 -4.02 6.52
C VAL A 27 -6.87 -5.18 5.59
N GLY A 28 -6.94 -6.41 6.11
CA GLY A 28 -7.30 -7.60 5.34
C GLY A 28 -8.77 -7.55 4.94
N LEU A 29 -9.08 -7.75 3.66
CA LEU A 29 -10.48 -7.74 3.19
C LEU A 29 -11.24 -9.01 3.58
N ALA A 30 -10.53 -10.13 3.76
CA ALA A 30 -11.13 -11.40 4.13
C ALA A 30 -11.51 -11.47 5.61
N ASP A 31 -10.68 -10.87 6.47
CA ASP A 31 -10.76 -10.97 7.93
C ASP A 31 -11.05 -9.63 8.63
N SER A 32 -11.03 -8.51 7.90
CA SER A 32 -11.15 -7.14 8.42
C SER A 32 -10.12 -6.78 9.49
N LEU A 33 -9.01 -7.53 9.61
CA LEU A 33 -7.98 -7.30 10.60
C LEU A 33 -6.95 -6.28 10.09
N VAL A 34 -6.44 -5.45 10.99
CA VAL A 34 -5.26 -4.62 10.69
C VAL A 34 -4.03 -5.53 10.70
N TRP A 35 -3.50 -5.82 9.52
CA TRP A 35 -2.32 -6.66 9.33
C TRP A 35 -1.02 -5.90 9.59
N ALA A 36 -0.99 -4.62 9.25
CA ALA A 36 0.15 -3.76 9.49
C ALA A 36 -0.29 -2.31 9.69
N GLU A 37 0.48 -1.60 10.49
CA GLU A 37 0.35 -0.16 10.71
C GLU A 37 1.74 0.47 10.66
N VAL A 38 1.90 1.48 9.82
CA VAL A 38 3.16 2.22 9.65
C VAL A 38 2.87 3.71 9.54
N ARG A 39 3.84 4.55 9.91
CA ARG A 39 3.74 6.00 9.70
C ARG A 39 4.57 6.40 8.49
N THR A 40 4.05 7.33 7.70
CA THR A 40 4.81 7.89 6.57
C THR A 40 6.01 8.69 7.06
N GLY A 41 7.13 8.58 6.35
CA GLY A 41 8.34 9.37 6.59
C GLY A 41 8.19 10.83 6.16
N ALA A 42 9.24 11.64 6.39
CA ALA A 42 9.27 13.06 6.03
C ALA A 42 9.05 13.33 4.53
N ASP A 43 9.35 12.35 3.68
CA ASP A 43 9.14 12.38 2.23
C ASP A 43 7.77 11.81 1.80
N GLY A 44 6.91 11.46 2.76
CA GLY A 44 5.60 10.86 2.56
C GLY A 44 5.67 9.37 2.23
N ARG A 45 6.85 8.74 2.24
CA ARG A 45 6.99 7.32 1.89
C ARG A 45 6.67 6.41 3.06
N PHE A 46 6.14 5.22 2.76
CA PHE A 46 5.91 4.15 3.71
C PHE A 46 6.32 2.81 3.10
N ARG A 47 6.68 1.86 3.97
CA ARG A 47 7.07 0.50 3.58
C ARG A 47 6.56 -0.50 4.61
N ILE A 48 5.82 -1.48 4.14
CA ILE A 48 5.30 -2.60 4.92
C ILE A 48 5.93 -3.87 4.36
N LEU A 49 6.65 -4.62 5.18
CA LEU A 49 7.33 -5.85 4.79
C LEU A 49 6.53 -7.08 5.17
N HIS A 50 6.84 -8.22 4.56
CA HIS A 50 6.27 -9.53 4.90
C HIS A 50 4.73 -9.60 4.78
N VAL A 51 4.15 -8.86 3.83
CA VAL A 51 2.71 -8.88 3.59
C VAL A 51 2.33 -10.21 2.93
N PRO A 52 1.48 -11.03 3.57
CA PRO A 52 1.02 -12.26 2.95
C PRO A 52 0.18 -11.98 1.71
N PRO A 53 0.04 -12.97 0.82
CA PRO A 53 -0.87 -12.84 -0.29
C PRO A 53 -2.32 -12.80 0.17
N GLY A 54 -3.11 -11.93 -0.46
CA GLY A 54 -4.48 -11.67 -0.07
C GLY A 54 -5.00 -10.35 -0.62
N GLY A 55 -6.29 -10.10 -0.41
CA GLY A 55 -6.90 -8.81 -0.66
C GLY A 55 -6.77 -7.92 0.57
N TYR A 56 -6.31 -6.68 0.36
CA TYR A 56 -6.12 -5.69 1.42
C TYR A 56 -6.72 -4.34 1.03
N ALA A 57 -7.22 -3.59 2.01
CA ALA A 57 -7.49 -2.17 1.92
C ALA A 57 -6.32 -1.41 2.55
N LEU A 58 -5.69 -0.54 1.78
CA LEU A 58 -4.77 0.47 2.30
C LEU A 58 -5.58 1.66 2.77
N THR A 59 -5.48 1.99 4.06
CA THR A 59 -6.14 3.15 4.65
C THR A 59 -5.11 4.11 5.22
N ALA A 60 -5.45 5.39 5.26
CA ALA A 60 -4.69 6.39 5.97
C ALA A 60 -5.64 7.15 6.92
N GLY A 61 -5.40 7.01 8.22
CA GLY A 61 -6.38 7.37 9.24
C GLY A 61 -7.71 6.64 9.00
N GLU A 62 -8.80 7.41 8.92
CA GLU A 62 -10.16 6.91 8.70
C GLU A 62 -10.53 6.75 7.22
N ARG A 63 -9.63 7.09 6.28
CA ARG A 63 -9.91 7.08 4.84
C ARG A 63 -9.31 5.87 4.16
N THR A 64 -10.12 5.11 3.42
CA THR A 64 -9.61 4.11 2.48
C THR A 64 -8.99 4.80 1.27
N LEU A 65 -7.71 4.54 1.02
CA LEU A 65 -6.97 5.09 -0.10
C LEU A 65 -7.11 4.23 -1.35
N ARG A 66 -6.85 2.92 -1.20
CA ARG A 66 -6.83 1.99 -2.33
C ARG A 66 -7.05 0.55 -1.87
N PHE A 67 -7.68 -0.23 -2.72
CA PHE A 67 -7.71 -1.69 -2.60
C PHE A 67 -6.51 -2.29 -3.34
N LEU A 68 -5.79 -3.17 -2.66
CA LEU A 68 -4.60 -3.83 -3.15
C LEU A 68 -4.85 -5.33 -3.11
N THR A 69 -4.59 -6.01 -4.22
CA THR A 69 -4.47 -7.46 -4.21
C THR A 69 -2.98 -7.77 -4.16
N VAL A 70 -2.53 -8.38 -3.07
CA VAL A 70 -1.18 -8.93 -2.98
C VAL A 70 -1.25 -10.32 -3.59
N PRO A 71 -0.74 -10.52 -4.81
CA PRO A 71 -0.83 -11.81 -5.46
C PRO A 71 -0.07 -12.88 -4.67
N GLY A 72 -0.66 -14.07 -4.62
CA GLY A 72 -0.04 -15.32 -4.16
C GLY A 72 1.36 -15.50 -4.72
N PHE A 73 2.38 -15.38 -3.87
CA PHE A 73 3.75 -15.88 -4.10
C PHE A 73 4.40 -15.51 -5.44
N GLN A 74 4.08 -14.36 -6.02
CA GLN A 74 4.81 -13.82 -7.16
C GLN A 74 5.11 -12.35 -6.92
N ALA A 75 6.38 -11.99 -6.96
CA ALA A 75 6.80 -10.60 -7.05
C ALA A 75 6.14 -10.02 -8.30
N LEU A 76 5.09 -9.21 -8.11
CA LEU A 76 4.44 -8.53 -9.21
C LEU A 76 5.19 -7.21 -9.41
N ASP A 77 6.14 -7.23 -10.33
CA ASP A 77 6.64 -6.01 -10.94
C ASP A 77 5.47 -5.39 -11.71
N LEU A 78 4.85 -4.38 -11.13
CA LEU A 78 3.67 -3.73 -11.71
C LEU A 78 4.03 -2.80 -12.88
N GLY A 79 5.32 -2.63 -13.20
CA GLY A 79 5.80 -1.62 -14.13
C GLY A 79 5.35 -0.20 -13.74
N SER A 80 5.70 0.77 -14.59
CA SER A 80 5.24 2.15 -14.50
C SER A 80 3.90 2.31 -15.22
N PHE A 81 2.87 2.81 -14.52
CA PHE A 81 1.59 3.15 -15.14
C PHE A 81 1.48 4.67 -15.30
N GLU A 82 1.28 5.13 -16.52
CA GLU A 82 1.03 6.53 -16.87
C GLU A 82 -0.49 6.68 -17.10
N LEU A 83 -1.13 7.64 -16.41
CA LEU A 83 -2.57 7.89 -16.57
C LEU A 83 -2.78 8.72 -17.83
N GLU A 84 -3.33 8.10 -18.87
CA GLU A 84 -3.84 8.88 -20.01
C GLU A 84 -5.17 9.54 -19.65
N PRO A 85 -5.35 10.84 -19.97
CA PRO A 85 -6.59 11.54 -19.71
C PRO A 85 -7.67 11.11 -20.72
N GLY A 86 -8.57 10.19 -20.32
CA GLY A 86 -9.83 9.97 -21.06
C GLY A 86 -10.49 8.60 -20.84
N GLY A 87 -11.52 8.57 -19.98
CA GLY A 87 -12.45 7.45 -19.80
C GLY A 87 -12.63 7.14 -18.31
N PHE A 88 -13.74 7.45 -17.65
CA PHE A 88 -15.13 7.61 -18.08
C PHE A 88 -15.78 8.83 -17.41
#